data_AF-A0A4S4ASZ9-F1
#
_entry.id   AF-A0A4S4ASZ9-F1
#
_cell.length_a   1.000
_cell.length_b   1.000
_cell.length_c   1.000
_cell.angle_alpha   90.00
_cell.angle_beta   90.00
_cell.angle_gamma   90.00
#
_symmetry.space_group_name_H-M   'P 1'
#
loop_
_entity.id
_entity.type
_entity.pdbx_description
1 polymer ?
#
loop_
_entity_poly.entity_id
_entity_poly.type
_entity_poly.pdbx_seq_one_letter_code
_entity_poly.pdbx_strand_id
1 'polypeptide(L)'
;MQPMKGVIAASFLLGFASLAQAHGAHEHGVADLRVAVEGGELSIELSTPLDNLVGFEHAPRTDAQRKAVAEAEARLRDFSALFVLPAAARCEVKDIELESPWHEAEHDHDHKHEQAHAHDHKHDDGHEHDAGHGDLHAHYELSCAVPQALNEVQVRLGEVFPRMTRVRAETATPNGQNAATLDKTRNRLPL
;
A
#
# COMPACT_ATOMS: atom_id res chain seq x y z
N MET A 1 16.30 -65.04 -5.84
CA MET A 1 17.47 -64.21 -5.48
C MET A 1 17.26 -62.82 -6.07
N GLN A 2 16.97 -61.82 -5.22
CA GLN A 2 17.17 -60.40 -5.55
C GLN A 2 18.66 -60.05 -5.35
N PRO A 3 19.19 -59.04 -6.06
CA PRO A 3 19.36 -57.69 -5.47
C PRO A 3 18.92 -56.57 -6.45
N MET A 4 18.20 -55.51 -6.06
CA MET A 4 18.61 -54.35 -5.23
C MET A 4 19.66 -53.50 -6.01
N LYS A 5 19.51 -52.21 -6.33
CA LYS A 5 19.11 -51.01 -5.54
C LYS A 5 19.19 -49.79 -6.47
N GLY A 6 18.42 -48.72 -6.21
CA GLY A 6 18.70 -47.40 -6.80
C GLY A 6 17.53 -46.42 -6.73
N VAL A 7 17.06 -46.07 -5.53
CA VAL A 7 16.14 -44.93 -5.35
C VAL A 7 17.00 -43.70 -5.06
N ILE A 8 17.02 -42.73 -5.97
CA ILE A 8 17.62 -41.42 -5.74
C ILE A 8 16.51 -40.52 -5.19
N ALA A 9 16.58 -40.23 -3.89
CA ALA A 9 15.73 -39.23 -3.25
C ALA A 9 16.35 -37.84 -3.46
N ALA A 10 15.80 -37.07 -4.39
CA ALA A 10 16.15 -35.66 -4.55
C ALA A 10 15.39 -34.84 -3.49
N SER A 11 16.09 -34.46 -2.42
CA SER A 11 15.57 -33.53 -1.42
C SER A 11 15.66 -32.11 -1.98
N PHE A 12 14.52 -31.56 -2.41
CA PHE A 12 14.39 -30.15 -2.78
C PHE A 12 14.19 -29.33 -1.51
N LEU A 13 15.26 -28.68 -1.04
CA LEU A 13 15.16 -27.62 -0.04
C LEU A 13 14.60 -26.38 -0.75
N LEU A 14 13.30 -26.13 -0.62
CA LEU A 14 12.72 -24.83 -0.98
C LEU A 14 13.22 -23.80 0.03
N GLY A 15 14.18 -22.98 -0.40
CA GLY A 15 14.56 -21.77 0.32
C GLY A 15 13.40 -20.78 0.27
N PHE A 16 12.91 -20.37 1.45
CA PHE A 16 12.03 -19.22 1.59
C PHE A 16 12.82 -17.96 1.20
N ALA A 17 12.54 -17.43 0.02
CA ALA A 17 13.02 -16.10 -0.35
C ALA A 17 12.16 -15.08 0.40
N SER A 18 12.74 -14.42 1.40
CA SER A 18 12.13 -13.24 2.01
C SER A 18 11.95 -12.17 0.93
N LEU A 19 10.71 -11.74 0.67
CA LEU A 19 10.48 -10.54 -0.12
C LEU A 19 11.09 -9.36 0.64
N ALA A 20 12.14 -8.77 0.06
CA ALA A 20 12.69 -7.53 0.56
C ALA A 20 11.64 -6.43 0.36
N GLN A 21 11.21 -5.79 1.44
CA GLN A 21 10.39 -4.57 1.41
C GLN A 21 11.26 -3.44 0.83
N ALA A 22 11.20 -3.24 -0.49
CA ALA A 22 11.90 -2.16 -1.16
C ALA A 22 11.25 -0.82 -0.74
N HIS A 23 11.94 -0.06 0.12
CA HIS A 23 11.60 1.34 0.38
C HIS A 23 12.08 2.13 -0.85
N GLY A 24 11.19 2.32 -1.82
CA GLY A 24 11.48 3.01 -3.06
C GLY A 24 11.80 4.49 -2.81
N ALA A 25 12.54 5.12 -3.72
CA ALA A 25 12.65 6.57 -3.72
C ALA A 25 11.25 7.18 -3.90
N HIS A 26 10.82 8.01 -2.97
CA HIS A 26 9.53 8.70 -3.04
C HIS A 26 9.55 9.65 -4.25
N GLU A 27 8.82 9.29 -5.30
CA GLU A 27 8.62 10.13 -6.49
C GLU A 27 7.32 10.90 -6.31
N HIS A 28 7.40 12.21 -6.06
CA HIS A 28 6.21 13.05 -5.97
C HIS A 28 5.37 12.93 -7.25
N GLY A 29 4.07 12.75 -7.04
CA GLY A 29 3.08 12.51 -8.07
C GLY A 29 3.05 11.07 -8.61
N VAL A 30 3.80 10.12 -8.03
CA VAL A 30 3.77 8.70 -8.40
C VAL A 30 3.38 7.85 -7.19
N ALA A 31 2.45 6.91 -7.41
CA ALA A 31 2.11 5.87 -6.44
C ALA A 31 2.40 4.48 -7.03
N ASP A 32 2.59 3.50 -6.15
CA ASP A 32 2.77 2.10 -6.50
C ASP A 32 1.52 1.30 -6.09
N LEU A 33 1.01 0.49 -7.00
CA LEU A 33 -0.19 -0.32 -6.83
C LEU A 33 0.13 -1.78 -7.15
N ARG A 34 -0.17 -2.69 -6.24
CA ARG A 34 -0.14 -4.14 -6.51
C ARG A 34 -1.55 -4.69 -6.45
N VAL A 35 -1.89 -5.52 -7.42
CA VAL A 35 -3.21 -6.16 -7.51
C VAL A 35 -3.02 -7.66 -7.67
N ALA A 36 -3.53 -8.45 -6.75
CA ALA A 36 -3.48 -9.90 -6.86
C ALA A 36 -4.88 -10.50 -6.91
N VAL A 37 -5.03 -11.56 -7.71
CA VAL A 37 -6.26 -12.37 -7.79
C VAL A 37 -5.91 -13.82 -7.56
N GLU A 38 -6.47 -14.42 -6.53
CA GLU A 38 -6.30 -15.84 -6.23
C GLU A 38 -7.63 -16.49 -5.86
N GLY A 39 -8.03 -17.51 -6.63
CA GLY A 39 -9.31 -18.20 -6.44
C GLY A 39 -10.51 -17.26 -6.66
N GLY A 40 -11.04 -16.71 -5.58
CA GLY A 40 -12.14 -15.74 -5.55
C GLY A 40 -11.83 -14.47 -4.77
N GLU A 41 -10.58 -14.27 -4.37
CA GLU A 41 -10.12 -13.12 -3.60
C GLU A 41 -9.36 -12.15 -4.51
N LEU A 42 -9.63 -10.85 -4.30
CA LEU A 42 -8.91 -9.74 -4.92
C LEU A 42 -8.25 -8.96 -3.78
N SER A 43 -6.93 -8.84 -3.82
CA SER A 43 -6.18 -7.94 -2.94
C SER A 43 -5.61 -6.78 -3.74
N ILE A 44 -5.67 -5.58 -3.16
CA ILE A 44 -5.08 -4.38 -3.73
C ILE A 44 -4.23 -3.72 -2.64
N GLU A 45 -2.95 -3.50 -2.93
CA GLU A 45 -2.03 -2.76 -2.08
C GLU A 45 -1.65 -1.46 -2.77
N LEU A 46 -1.80 -0.33 -2.08
CA LEU A 46 -1.38 0.98 -2.53
C LEU A 46 -0.29 1.50 -1.59
N SER A 47 0.85 1.87 -2.15
CA SER A 47 1.91 2.62 -1.46
C SER A 47 2.05 3.99 -2.11
N THR A 48 1.96 5.05 -1.31
CA THR A 48 2.03 6.41 -1.86
C THR A 48 2.66 7.39 -0.87
N PRO A 49 3.55 8.29 -1.34
CA PRO A 49 3.95 9.47 -0.57
C PRO A 49 2.74 10.26 -0.09
N LEU A 50 2.75 10.74 1.16
CA LEU A 50 1.71 11.63 1.68
C LEU A 50 1.60 12.93 0.86
N ASP A 51 2.68 13.38 0.19
CA ASP A 51 2.62 14.54 -0.73
C ASP A 51 1.57 14.35 -1.82
N ASN A 52 1.39 13.13 -2.33
CA ASN A 52 0.39 12.84 -3.37
C ASN A 52 -1.05 13.02 -2.87
N LEU A 53 -1.26 12.89 -1.57
CA LEU A 53 -2.58 12.92 -0.94
C LEU A 53 -2.90 14.31 -0.37
N VAL A 54 -1.95 14.88 0.39
CA VAL A 54 -2.15 16.09 1.19
C VAL A 54 -1.13 17.21 0.90
N GLY A 55 -0.08 16.93 0.13
CA GLY A 55 0.91 17.92 -0.31
C GLY A 55 2.02 18.25 0.69
N PHE A 56 2.24 17.38 1.68
CA PHE A 56 3.34 17.43 2.62
C PHE A 56 3.60 16.02 3.19
N GLU A 57 4.80 15.79 3.74
CA GLU A 57 5.23 14.46 4.24
C GLU A 57 5.67 14.48 5.71
N HIS A 58 5.70 15.65 6.33
CA HIS A 58 5.95 15.79 7.76
C HIS A 58 4.67 15.52 8.58
N ALA A 59 4.82 15.21 9.87
CA ALA A 59 3.69 15.10 10.79
C ALA A 59 2.80 16.36 10.74
N PRO A 60 1.45 16.23 10.73
CA PRO A 60 0.55 17.37 10.66
C PRO A 60 0.67 18.24 11.93
N ARG A 61 0.97 19.54 11.77
CA ARG A 61 1.23 20.45 12.89
C ARG A 61 0.06 21.38 13.20
N THR A 62 -0.83 21.59 12.23
CA THR A 62 -1.98 22.48 12.32
C THR A 62 -3.29 21.73 12.20
N ASP A 63 -4.39 22.30 12.70
CA ASP A 63 -5.73 21.72 12.54
C ASP A 63 -6.10 21.51 11.07
N ALA A 64 -5.67 22.42 10.19
CA ALA A 64 -5.89 22.29 8.75
C ALA A 64 -5.15 21.08 8.17
N GLN A 65 -3.92 20.81 8.63
CA GLN A 65 -3.14 19.64 8.19
C GLN A 65 -3.72 18.34 8.72
N ARG A 66 -4.11 18.29 10.01
CA ARG A 66 -4.78 17.11 10.59
C ARG A 66 -6.07 16.78 9.85
N LYS A 67 -6.89 17.80 9.60
CA LYS A 67 -8.12 17.67 8.81
C LYS A 67 -7.85 17.17 7.39
N ALA A 68 -6.81 17.67 6.72
CA ALA A 68 -6.44 17.22 5.37
C ALA A 68 -6.05 15.73 5.34
N VAL A 69 -5.30 15.25 6.34
CA VAL A 69 -4.97 13.82 6.49
C VAL A 69 -6.23 13.00 6.72
N ALA A 70 -7.08 13.39 7.68
CA ALA A 70 -8.33 12.68 7.96
C ALA A 70 -9.26 12.62 6.73
N GLU A 71 -9.36 13.70 5.95
CA GLU A 71 -10.13 13.71 4.70
C GLU A 71 -9.51 12.82 3.62
N ALA A 72 -8.18 12.77 3.51
CA ALA A 72 -7.50 11.89 2.57
C ALA A 72 -7.72 10.42 2.94
N GLU A 73 -7.59 10.05 4.20
CA GLU A 73 -7.89 8.70 4.67
C GLU A 73 -9.36 8.32 4.50
N ALA A 74 -10.30 9.24 4.72
CA ALA A 74 -11.71 9.00 4.46
C ALA A 74 -11.99 8.71 2.97
N ARG A 75 -11.30 9.41 2.05
CA ARG A 75 -11.38 9.12 0.61
C ARG A 75 -10.75 7.79 0.25
N LEU A 76 -9.67 7.40 0.93
CA LEU A 76 -9.05 6.07 0.75
C LEU A 76 -10.00 4.95 1.19
N ARG A 77 -10.79 5.16 2.25
CA ARG A 77 -11.81 4.20 2.69
C ARG A 77 -13.02 4.12 1.76
N ASP A 78 -13.26 5.09 0.87
CA ASP A 78 -14.29 5.00 -0.16
C ASP A 78 -13.77 4.22 -1.39
N PHE A 79 -13.69 2.90 -1.24
CA PHE A 79 -13.22 1.99 -2.29
C PHE A 79 -13.87 2.25 -3.64
N SER A 80 -15.19 2.51 -3.66
CA SER A 80 -15.97 2.68 -4.89
C SER A 80 -15.65 3.98 -5.65
N ALA A 81 -15.15 4.99 -4.94
CA ALA A 81 -14.65 6.21 -5.57
C ALA A 81 -13.27 5.98 -6.23
N LEU A 82 -12.47 5.07 -5.69
CA LEU A 82 -11.10 4.80 -6.13
C LEU A 82 -11.00 3.72 -7.20
N PHE A 83 -11.80 2.67 -7.09
CA PHE A 83 -11.70 1.48 -7.92
C PHE A 83 -13.08 1.10 -8.47
N VAL A 84 -13.17 0.90 -9.77
CA VAL A 84 -14.38 0.36 -10.41
C VAL A 84 -14.07 -1.03 -10.93
N LEU A 85 -14.86 -1.99 -10.45
CA LEU A 85 -14.79 -3.39 -10.83
C LEU A 85 -15.97 -3.76 -11.74
N PRO A 86 -15.83 -4.75 -12.63
CA PRO A 86 -16.95 -5.28 -13.39
C PRO A 86 -18.06 -5.77 -12.45
N ALA A 87 -19.27 -5.21 -12.57
CA ALA A 87 -20.40 -5.61 -11.71
C ALA A 87 -20.73 -7.11 -11.81
N ALA A 88 -20.45 -7.72 -12.97
CA ALA A 88 -20.60 -9.16 -13.20
C ALA A 88 -19.70 -10.02 -12.31
N ALA A 89 -18.57 -9.49 -11.81
CA ALA A 89 -17.67 -10.19 -10.89
C ALA A 89 -18.25 -10.34 -9.47
N ARG A 90 -19.23 -9.50 -9.12
CA ARG A 90 -19.92 -9.52 -7.82
C ARG A 90 -18.95 -9.51 -6.64
N CYS A 91 -18.01 -8.56 -6.67
CA CYS A 91 -17.04 -8.36 -5.60
C CYS A 91 -17.65 -7.56 -4.46
N GLU A 92 -17.33 -7.97 -3.24
CA GLU A 92 -17.68 -7.30 -1.99
C GLU A 92 -16.41 -7.01 -1.20
N VAL A 93 -16.25 -5.77 -0.72
CA VAL A 93 -15.17 -5.41 0.20
C VAL A 93 -15.33 -6.18 1.50
N LYS A 94 -14.25 -6.82 1.93
CA LYS A 94 -14.15 -7.56 3.19
C LYS A 94 -13.36 -6.79 4.23
N ASP A 95 -12.27 -6.16 3.82
CA ASP A 95 -11.47 -5.32 4.70
C ASP A 95 -10.81 -4.15 3.97
N ILE A 96 -10.58 -3.08 4.73
CA ILE A 96 -9.78 -1.92 4.31
C ILE A 96 -8.89 -1.51 5.48
N GLU A 97 -7.60 -1.74 5.34
CA GLU A 97 -6.58 -1.33 6.31
C GLU A 97 -5.80 -0.15 5.75
N LEU A 98 -5.64 0.90 6.56
CA LEU A 98 -4.80 2.05 6.24
C LEU A 98 -3.72 2.17 7.28
N GLU A 99 -2.47 2.14 6.85
CA GLU A 99 -1.31 2.43 7.68
C GLU A 99 -0.76 3.80 7.28
N SER A 100 -0.83 4.74 8.21
CA SER A 100 -0.22 6.05 8.09
C SER A 100 0.81 6.24 9.22
N PRO A 101 1.96 6.87 8.94
CA PRO A 101 3.04 7.09 9.91
C PRO A 101 2.62 8.03 11.05
N TRP A 102 1.48 8.69 10.90
CA TRP A 102 0.98 9.71 11.80
C TRP A 102 -0.40 9.35 12.36
N HIS A 103 -0.80 8.07 12.35
CA HIS A 103 -2.06 7.59 12.92
C HIS A 103 -2.30 8.29 14.26
N GLU A 104 -3.29 9.20 14.28
CA GLU A 104 -3.74 9.79 15.51
C GLU A 104 -4.55 8.71 16.22
N ALA A 105 -3.89 7.99 17.13
CA ALA A 105 -4.61 7.34 18.21
C ALA A 105 -5.48 8.42 18.87
N GLU A 106 -6.80 8.28 18.73
CA GLU A 106 -7.74 9.10 19.46
C GLU A 106 -7.37 9.04 20.96
N HIS A 107 -7.06 10.22 21.52
CA HIS A 107 -6.89 10.52 22.95
C HIS A 107 -5.59 10.04 23.65
N ASP A 108 -4.66 10.97 23.93
CA ASP A 108 -4.53 11.49 25.30
C ASP A 108 -3.80 12.84 25.33
N HIS A 109 -4.46 13.86 25.89
CA HIS A 109 -3.82 15.12 26.27
C HIS A 109 -3.22 14.93 27.66
N ASP A 110 -1.96 14.50 27.76
CA ASP A 110 -1.24 14.59 29.03
C ASP A 110 -0.18 15.69 28.97
N HIS A 111 -0.60 16.89 29.38
CA HIS A 111 0.28 18.00 29.69
C HIS A 111 1.06 17.71 30.97
N LYS A 112 2.38 17.49 30.86
CA LYS A 112 3.30 17.80 31.96
C LYS A 112 4.51 18.58 31.45
N HIS A 113 4.46 19.88 31.66
CA HIS A 113 5.66 20.72 31.78
C HIS A 113 6.27 20.46 33.15
N GLU A 114 7.53 20.04 33.24
CA GLU A 114 8.41 20.40 34.36
C GLU A 114 9.89 20.27 33.93
N GLN A 115 10.58 21.42 33.96
CA GLN A 115 11.95 21.64 34.41
C GLN A 115 13.19 21.33 33.54
N ALA A 116 14.10 22.28 33.67
CA ALA A 116 15.35 22.47 32.97
C ALA A 116 16.45 21.54 33.47
N HIS A 117 17.28 21.05 32.55
CA HIS A 117 18.69 20.75 32.84
C HIS A 117 19.56 21.06 31.62
N ALA A 118 20.49 22.00 31.80
CA ALA A 118 21.61 22.20 30.90
C ALA A 118 22.62 21.07 31.14
N HIS A 119 22.80 20.20 30.16
CA HIS A 119 23.93 19.28 30.10
C HIS A 119 24.51 19.26 28.69
N ASP A 120 25.74 19.75 28.59
CA ASP A 120 26.63 19.60 27.45
C ASP A 120 27.10 18.14 27.42
N HIS A 121 26.47 17.33 26.56
CA HIS A 121 26.91 15.98 26.24
C HIS A 121 27.01 15.87 24.72
N LYS A 122 28.24 15.75 24.23
CA LYS A 122 28.52 15.18 22.91
C LYS A 122 28.02 13.75 22.89
N HIS A 123 26.87 13.55 22.25
CA HIS A 123 26.38 12.25 21.83
C HIS A 123 26.75 12.03 20.37
N ASP A 124 27.75 11.18 20.17
CA ASP A 124 27.92 10.40 18.95
C ASP A 124 27.02 9.17 19.12
N ASP A 125 25.75 9.32 18.74
CA ASP A 125 24.78 8.23 18.69
C ASP A 125 24.14 8.25 17.31
N GLY A 126 24.63 7.35 16.47
CA GLY A 126 24.05 6.99 15.19
C GLY A 126 22.65 6.40 15.39
N HIS A 127 21.67 7.29 15.42
CA HIS A 127 20.32 6.98 14.99
C HIS A 127 20.08 7.78 13.72
N GLU A 128 20.42 7.16 12.59
CA GLU A 128 19.67 7.37 11.37
C GLU A 128 18.22 7.03 11.70
N HIS A 129 17.49 8.00 12.27
CA HIS A 129 16.11 8.14 11.89
C HIS A 129 16.20 8.38 10.41
N ASP A 130 16.05 7.33 9.63
CA ASP A 130 15.52 7.47 8.30
C ASP A 130 14.26 8.30 8.51
N ALA A 131 14.38 9.62 8.35
CA ALA A 131 13.28 10.54 8.19
C ALA A 131 12.70 10.28 6.80
N GLY A 132 12.52 8.99 6.51
CA GLY A 132 11.89 8.41 5.36
C GLY A 132 10.53 9.05 5.33
N HIS A 133 10.30 9.73 4.23
CA HIS A 133 9.15 10.55 4.00
C HIS A 133 7.90 9.74 4.35
N GLY A 134 6.92 10.40 4.97
CA GLY A 134 5.74 9.69 5.42
C GLY A 134 4.98 9.12 4.23
N ASP A 135 5.12 7.81 4.00
CA ASP A 135 4.30 7.05 3.06
C ASP A 135 3.00 6.63 3.73
N LEU A 136 1.94 6.54 2.94
CA LEU A 136 0.71 5.87 3.35
C LEU A 136 0.61 4.55 2.60
N HIS A 137 0.30 3.50 3.36
CA HIS A 137 -0.05 2.19 2.81
C HIS A 137 -1.56 1.95 2.99
N ALA A 138 -2.20 1.43 1.95
CA ALA A 138 -3.59 1.02 1.98
C ALA A 138 -3.73 -0.39 1.43
N HIS A 139 -4.38 -1.26 2.18
CA HIS A 139 -4.67 -2.64 1.82
C HIS A 139 -6.18 -2.80 1.69
N TYR A 140 -6.63 -3.35 0.57
CA TYR A 140 -8.03 -3.64 0.31
C TYR A 140 -8.18 -5.13 0.03
N GLU A 141 -9.06 -5.78 0.77
CA GLU A 141 -9.42 -7.18 0.55
C GLU A 141 -10.86 -7.29 0.08
N LEU A 142 -11.07 -8.03 -1.01
CA LEU A 142 -12.39 -8.25 -1.59
C LEU A 142 -12.62 -9.72 -1.89
N SER A 143 -13.87 -10.16 -1.73
CA SER A 143 -14.33 -11.48 -2.18
C SER A 143 -15.26 -11.32 -3.38
N CYS A 144 -14.95 -11.99 -4.48
CA CYS A 144 -15.70 -11.97 -5.73
C CYS A 144 -16.43 -13.30 -5.94
N ALA A 145 -17.76 -13.24 -6.05
CA ALA A 145 -18.56 -14.45 -6.26
C ALA A 145 -18.41 -15.03 -7.68
N VAL A 146 -17.96 -14.25 -8.65
CA VAL A 146 -17.74 -14.67 -10.05
C VAL A 146 -16.37 -14.16 -10.52
N PRO A 147 -15.25 -14.73 -10.03
CA PRO A 147 -13.91 -14.20 -10.30
C PRO A 147 -13.54 -14.25 -11.78
N GLN A 148 -14.16 -15.12 -12.60
CA GLN A 148 -13.92 -15.18 -14.05
C GLN A 148 -14.44 -13.95 -14.80
N ALA A 149 -15.32 -13.15 -14.17
CA ALA A 149 -15.80 -11.90 -14.73
C ALA A 149 -14.97 -10.68 -14.28
N LEU A 150 -14.00 -10.87 -13.39
CA LEU A 150 -13.04 -9.86 -12.95
C LEU A 150 -11.86 -9.83 -13.94
N ASN A 151 -12.04 -9.13 -15.05
CA ASN A 151 -11.06 -9.04 -16.14
C ASN A 151 -10.32 -7.70 -16.21
N GLU A 152 -10.73 -6.73 -15.39
CA GLU A 152 -10.07 -5.43 -15.27
C GLU A 152 -10.37 -4.77 -13.92
N VAL A 153 -9.52 -3.81 -13.55
CA VAL A 153 -9.78 -2.80 -12.50
C VAL A 153 -9.61 -1.42 -13.14
N GLN A 154 -10.60 -0.56 -13.02
CA GLN A 154 -10.41 0.86 -13.33
C GLN A 154 -9.91 1.60 -12.09
N VAL A 155 -8.76 2.28 -12.19
CA VAL A 155 -8.04 2.94 -11.10
C VAL A 155 -8.22 4.46 -11.16
N ARG A 156 -9.07 5.02 -10.32
CA ARG A 156 -9.45 6.45 -10.32
C ARG A 156 -8.64 7.29 -9.35
N LEU A 157 -7.52 6.78 -8.82
CA LEU A 157 -6.68 7.46 -7.83
C LEU A 157 -6.29 8.89 -8.25
N GLY A 158 -5.84 9.09 -9.49
CA GLY A 158 -5.47 10.42 -9.99
C GLY A 158 -6.67 11.39 -10.13
N GLU A 159 -7.89 10.88 -10.31
CA GLU A 159 -9.11 11.71 -10.32
C GLU A 159 -9.46 12.21 -8.90
N VAL A 160 -9.30 11.33 -7.89
CA VAL A 160 -9.60 11.63 -6.48
C VAL A 160 -8.50 12.44 -5.81
N PHE A 161 -7.24 12.17 -6.17
CA PHE A 161 -6.04 12.83 -5.67
C PHE A 161 -5.28 13.50 -6.83
N PRO A 162 -5.59 14.78 -7.15
CA PRO A 162 -5.08 15.43 -8.36
C PRO A 162 -3.56 15.59 -8.44
N ARG A 163 -2.86 15.52 -7.30
CA ARG A 163 -1.39 15.54 -7.22
C ARG A 163 -0.77 14.22 -7.66
N MET A 164 -1.51 13.12 -7.58
CA MET A 164 -1.11 11.83 -8.11
C MET A 164 -1.27 11.84 -9.64
N THR A 165 -0.14 11.90 -10.34
CA THR A 165 -0.07 12.02 -11.80
C THR A 165 0.10 10.68 -12.49
N ARG A 166 0.73 9.72 -11.82
CA ARG A 166 0.99 8.37 -12.32
C ARG A 166 0.77 7.33 -11.22
N VAL A 167 0.34 6.15 -11.63
CA VAL A 167 0.28 4.96 -10.77
C VAL A 167 1.05 3.86 -11.50
N ARG A 168 2.13 3.34 -10.90
CA ARG A 168 2.82 2.15 -11.37
C ARG A 168 2.05 0.96 -10.80
N ALA A 169 1.49 0.14 -11.66
CA ALA A 169 0.64 -0.98 -11.27
C ALA A 169 1.30 -2.29 -11.66
N GLU A 170 1.32 -3.24 -10.73
CA GLU A 170 1.72 -4.63 -10.96
C GLU A 170 0.53 -5.54 -10.66
N THR A 171 0.32 -6.56 -11.50
CA THR A 171 -0.75 -7.54 -11.31
C THR A 171 -0.17 -8.94 -11.16
N ALA A 172 -0.75 -9.75 -10.28
CA ALA A 172 -0.50 -11.19 -10.18
C ALA A 172 -1.83 -11.93 -10.20
N THR A 173 -2.16 -12.57 -11.32
CA THR A 173 -3.45 -13.24 -11.52
C THR A 173 -3.23 -14.68 -11.99
N PRO A 174 -4.29 -15.51 -12.06
CA PRO A 174 -4.17 -16.87 -12.61
C PRO A 174 -3.69 -16.89 -14.07
N ASN A 175 -3.80 -15.76 -14.78
CA ASN A 175 -3.36 -15.60 -16.17
C ASN A 175 -1.89 -15.18 -16.28
N GLY A 176 -1.23 -14.82 -15.18
CA GLY A 176 0.18 -14.44 -15.13
C GLY A 176 0.42 -13.13 -14.38
N GLN A 177 1.63 -12.59 -14.55
CA GLN A 177 2.03 -11.32 -13.96
C GLN A 177 2.22 -10.25 -15.04
N ASN A 178 1.87 -9.01 -14.73
CA ASN A 178 1.99 -7.88 -15.66
C ASN A 178 2.34 -6.59 -14.90
N ALA A 179 2.81 -5.58 -15.63
CA ALA A 179 3.05 -4.25 -15.11
C ALA A 179 2.55 -3.18 -16.10
N ALA A 180 2.02 -2.09 -15.57
CA ALA A 180 1.52 -0.96 -16.35
C ALA A 180 1.81 0.36 -15.62
N THR A 181 1.86 1.46 -16.37
CA THR A 181 1.81 2.81 -15.78
C THR A 181 0.51 3.47 -16.20
N LEU A 182 -0.31 3.79 -15.21
CA LEU A 182 -1.62 4.39 -15.36
C LEU A 182 -1.54 5.90 -15.13
N ASP A 183 -2.48 6.62 -15.74
CA ASP A 183 -2.69 8.06 -15.57
C ASP A 183 -4.21 8.36 -15.67
N LYS A 184 -4.62 9.63 -15.55
CA LYS A 184 -6.03 10.04 -15.60
C LYS A 184 -6.77 9.63 -16.90
N THR A 185 -6.03 9.38 -17.99
CA THR A 185 -6.58 9.04 -19.30
C THR A 185 -6.48 7.55 -19.61
N ARG A 186 -5.46 6.89 -19.07
CA ARG A 186 -5.20 5.45 -19.19
C ARG A 186 -5.26 4.84 -17.80
N ASN A 187 -6.47 4.61 -17.33
CA ASN A 187 -6.75 4.19 -15.96
C ASN A 187 -7.38 2.81 -15.85
N ARG A 188 -7.26 1.95 -16.87
CA ARG A 188 -7.78 0.58 -16.85
C ARG A 188 -6.61 -0.40 -16.79
N LEU A 189 -6.66 -1.29 -15.81
CA LEU A 189 -5.67 -2.33 -15.54
C LEU A 189 -6.29 -3.70 -15.85
N PRO A 190 -5.85 -4.40 -16.92
CA PRO A 190 -6.31 -5.75 -17.20
C PRO A 190 -5.85 -6.77 -16.15
N LEU A 191 -6.68 -7.78 -15.86
CA LEU A 191 -6.42 -8.88 -14.92
C LEU A 191 -6.46 -10.27 -15.60
#